data_AF-A0A2U1QZ99-F1
#
_entry.id   AF-A0A2U1QZ99-F1
#
_cell.length_a   1.000
_cell.length_b   1.000
_cell.length_c   1.000
_cell.angle_alpha   90.00
_cell.angle_beta   90.00
_cell.angle_gamma   90.00
#
_symmetry.space_group_name_H-M   'P 1'
#
loop_
_entity.id
_entity.type
_entity.pdbx_description
1 polymer ?
#
loop_
_entity_poly.entity_id
_entity_poly.type
_entity_poly.pdbx_seq_one_letter_code
_entity_poly.pdbx_strand_id
1 'polypeptide(L)'
;MKRAIFFKLTLICGWILFGVSVFFSSLKSQLILNENLKEFTNKVLPQGWGFFTKNPRDFVLRIYKIRNGKLEEMDISNQSLKNRLGFSRSARIIGYEMSIIAEKVKNNDWKQNSTGNIYDNINDKMIVINTDFSFKHVTKGNYLLKLYRPIPYMWAKFNQENFNRFLVVKVCINDNN
;
A
#
# COMPACT_ATOMS: atom_id res chain seq x y z
N MET A 1 46.44 -3.75 -23.17
CA MET A 1 45.59 -4.96 -23.07
C MET A 1 45.64 -5.66 -21.71
N LYS A 2 46.79 -6.11 -21.20
CA LYS A 2 46.88 -6.91 -19.95
C LYS A 2 46.27 -6.24 -18.70
N ARG A 3 46.45 -4.93 -18.51
CA ARG A 3 45.86 -4.17 -17.39
C ARG A 3 44.33 -4.10 -17.42
N ALA A 4 43.74 -3.98 -18.61
CA ALA A 4 42.28 -3.95 -18.78
C ALA A 4 41.65 -5.33 -18.53
N ILE A 5 42.36 -6.40 -18.89
CA ILE A 5 41.93 -7.78 -18.61
C ILE A 5 41.97 -8.05 -17.09
N PHE A 6 43.06 -7.64 -16.43
CA PHE A 6 43.18 -7.76 -14.97
C PHE A 6 42.05 -7.02 -14.25
N PHE A 7 41.76 -5.77 -14.63
CA PHE A 7 40.68 -5.00 -14.02
C PHE A 7 39.30 -5.66 -14.20
N LYS A 8 38.99 -6.18 -15.40
CA LYS A 8 37.75 -6.92 -15.66
C LYS A 8 37.65 -8.17 -14.79
N LEU A 9 38.74 -8.91 -14.63
CA LEU A 9 38.78 -10.12 -13.81
C LEU A 9 38.52 -9.81 -12.34
N THR A 10 39.14 -8.76 -11.80
CA THR A 10 38.92 -8.31 -10.41
C THR A 10 37.49 -7.86 -10.18
N LEU A 11 36.89 -7.15 -11.15
CA LEU A 11 35.50 -6.72 -11.07
C LEU A 11 34.54 -7.92 -11.06
N ILE A 12 34.76 -8.89 -11.95
CA ILE A 12 33.95 -10.12 -12.01
C ILE A 12 34.10 -10.92 -10.70
N CYS A 13 35.31 -11.07 -10.20
CA CYS A 13 35.57 -11.77 -8.93
C CYS A 13 34.86 -11.07 -7.76
N GLY A 14 34.86 -9.73 -7.73
CA GLY A 14 34.12 -8.94 -6.76
C GLY A 14 32.61 -9.17 -6.81
N TRP A 15 32.02 -9.22 -8.01
CA TRP A 15 30.60 -9.53 -8.18
C TRP A 15 30.25 -10.96 -7.78
N ILE A 16 31.13 -11.93 -8.06
CA ILE A 16 30.96 -13.33 -7.65
C ILE A 16 31.01 -13.43 -6.11
N LEU A 17 32.01 -12.83 -5.47
CA LEU A 17 32.11 -12.77 -4.01
C LEU A 17 30.89 -12.11 -3.37
N PHE A 18 30.42 -11.00 -3.93
CA PHE A 18 29.21 -10.33 -3.48
C PHE A 18 27.97 -11.23 -3.64
N GLY A 19 27.79 -11.86 -4.81
CA GLY A 19 26.67 -12.77 -5.07
C GLY A 19 26.67 -13.99 -4.15
N VAL A 20 27.84 -14.60 -3.90
CA VAL A 20 28.00 -15.73 -2.97
C VAL A 20 27.66 -15.31 -1.54
N SER A 21 28.12 -14.14 -1.09
CA SER A 21 27.81 -13.61 0.24
C SER A 21 26.30 -13.38 0.42
N VAL A 22 25.63 -12.78 -0.58
CA VAL A 22 24.18 -12.59 -0.58
C VAL A 22 23.45 -13.95 -0.59
N PHE A 23 23.92 -14.92 -1.36
CA PHE A 23 23.32 -16.26 -1.41
C PHE A 23 23.39 -16.96 -0.05
N PHE A 24 24.55 -17.00 0.60
CA PHE A 24 24.69 -17.59 1.92
C PHE A 24 23.90 -16.85 3.01
N SER A 25 23.80 -15.53 2.93
CA SER A 25 22.94 -14.73 3.81
C SER A 25 21.45 -15.01 3.59
N SER A 26 21.06 -15.31 2.35
CA SER A 26 19.69 -15.68 1.99
C SER A 26 19.32 -17.11 2.41
N LEU A 27 20.31 -17.98 2.65
CA LEU A 27 20.07 -19.30 3.21
C LEU A 27 19.63 -19.12 4.66
N LYS A 28 18.32 -19.23 4.87
CA LYS A 28 17.65 -19.15 6.16
C LYS A 28 17.97 -20.41 7.00
N SER A 29 19.23 -20.62 7.32
CA SER A 29 19.64 -21.68 8.23
C SER A 29 19.51 -21.16 9.66
N GLN A 30 18.84 -21.94 10.49
CA GLN A 30 18.71 -21.78 11.94
C GLN A 30 20.07 -22.02 12.63
N LEU A 31 21.14 -21.42 12.11
CA LEU A 31 22.39 -21.35 12.85
C LEU A 31 22.11 -20.44 14.04
N ILE A 32 22.27 -20.99 15.23
CA ILE A 32 22.25 -20.27 16.50
C ILE A 32 23.39 -19.26 16.43
N LEU A 33 23.12 -18.12 15.79
CA LEU A 33 23.99 -16.97 15.77
C LEU A 33 24.10 -16.50 17.21
N ASN A 34 25.34 -16.44 17.69
CA ASN A 34 25.68 -15.84 18.97
C ASN A 34 24.88 -14.53 19.15
N GLU A 35 24.17 -14.39 20.27
CA GLU A 35 23.21 -13.29 20.48
C GLU A 35 23.83 -11.91 20.24
N ASN A 36 25.11 -11.76 20.58
CA ASN A 36 25.88 -10.53 20.36
C ASN A 36 26.07 -10.21 18.86
N LEU A 37 26.29 -11.23 18.04
CA LEU A 37 26.44 -11.05 16.59
C LEU A 37 25.09 -10.66 15.97
N LYS A 38 24.01 -11.32 16.40
CA LYS A 38 22.64 -11.01 15.99
C LYS A 38 22.26 -9.58 16.37
N GLU A 39 22.55 -9.14 17.58
CA GLU A 39 22.28 -7.78 18.05
C GLU A 39 23.08 -6.74 17.27
N PHE A 40 24.38 -6.97 17.04
CA PHE A 40 25.21 -6.09 16.22
C PHE A 40 24.70 -6.02 14.78
N THR A 41 24.38 -7.16 14.16
CA THR A 41 23.82 -7.19 12.79
C THR A 41 22.47 -6.48 12.71
N ASN A 42 21.61 -6.58 13.72
CA ASN A 42 20.33 -5.87 13.73
C ASN A 42 20.48 -4.35 13.91
N LYS A 43 21.52 -3.90 14.62
CA LYS A 43 21.82 -2.47 14.79
C LYS A 43 22.44 -1.85 13.54
N VAL A 44 23.31 -2.60 12.85
CA VAL A 44 24.10 -2.09 11.72
C VAL A 44 23.46 -2.38 10.36
N LEU A 45 22.81 -3.53 10.18
CA LEU A 45 22.12 -3.87 8.94
C LEU A 45 20.68 -3.33 8.95
N PRO A 46 20.20 -2.80 7.80
CA PRO A 46 18.85 -2.26 7.68
C PRO A 46 17.74 -3.30 7.85
N GLN A 47 18.07 -4.60 7.96
CA GLN A 47 17.08 -5.64 8.30
C GLN A 47 16.59 -5.58 9.75
N GLY A 48 17.34 -4.94 10.67
CA GLY A 48 16.98 -4.80 12.09
C GLY A 48 16.51 -3.41 12.50
N TRP A 49 16.48 -2.45 11.58
CA TRP A 49 15.71 -1.22 11.79
C TRP A 49 14.25 -1.64 11.81
N GLY A 50 13.64 -1.65 13.00
CA GLY A 50 12.24 -1.95 13.16
C GLY A 50 11.43 -1.04 12.25
N PHE A 51 11.04 -1.55 11.08
CA PHE A 51 10.12 -0.86 10.21
C PHE A 51 8.85 -0.70 11.04
N PHE A 52 8.51 0.53 11.42
CA PHE A 52 7.19 0.89 11.93
C PHE A 52 6.17 0.58 10.84
N THR A 53 5.88 -0.71 10.70
CA THR A 53 5.00 -1.24 9.67
C THR A 53 3.65 -1.35 10.32
N LYS A 54 2.70 -0.60 9.75
CA LYS A 54 1.27 -0.74 10.03
C LYS A 54 0.93 -2.22 10.11
N ASN A 55 0.11 -2.62 11.08
CA ASN A 55 -0.23 -4.02 11.27
C ASN A 55 -0.83 -4.55 9.95
N PRO A 56 -0.32 -5.67 9.41
CA PRO A 56 -0.81 -6.22 8.14
C PRO A 56 -2.28 -6.63 8.21
N ARG A 57 -2.91 -6.68 9.39
CA ARG A 57 -4.35 -6.96 9.57
C ARG A 57 -5.21 -5.71 9.71
N ASP A 58 -4.62 -4.52 9.68
CA ASP A 58 -5.35 -3.26 9.73
C ASP A 58 -6.17 -3.03 8.47
N PHE A 59 -7.17 -2.15 8.59
CA PHE A 59 -7.98 -1.76 7.46
C PHE A 59 -7.15 -1.06 6.38
N VAL A 60 -7.40 -1.46 5.14
CA VAL A 60 -6.89 -0.84 3.91
C VAL A 60 -8.02 -0.04 3.28
N LEU A 61 -7.72 1.21 2.93
CA LEU A 61 -8.63 2.11 2.23
C LEU A 61 -8.46 1.94 0.72
N ARG A 62 -9.56 1.64 0.03
CA ARG A 62 -9.67 1.67 -1.42
C ARG A 62 -10.68 2.75 -1.81
N ILE A 63 -10.36 3.47 -2.88
CA ILE A 63 -11.07 4.70 -3.25
C ILE A 63 -11.65 4.52 -4.64
N TYR A 64 -12.93 4.83 -4.77
CA TYR A 64 -13.62 4.85 -6.06
C TYR A 64 -14.21 6.24 -6.30
N LYS A 65 -14.01 6.78 -7.50
CA LYS A 65 -14.68 7.99 -7.95
C LYS A 65 -15.97 7.60 -8.66
N ILE A 66 -17.07 8.29 -8.35
CA ILE A 66 -18.36 8.03 -8.97
C ILE A 66 -18.54 9.02 -10.14
N ARG A 67 -18.60 8.49 -11.37
CA ARG A 67 -18.87 9.28 -12.58
C ARG A 67 -20.01 8.65 -13.37
N ASN A 68 -21.08 9.41 -13.62
CA ASN A 68 -22.26 8.94 -14.38
C ASN A 68 -22.81 7.58 -13.91
N GLY A 69 -22.88 7.37 -12.58
CA GLY A 69 -23.34 6.10 -12.01
C GLY A 69 -22.35 4.92 -12.14
N LYS A 70 -21.12 5.16 -12.61
CA LYS A 70 -20.05 4.14 -12.66
C LYS A 70 -19.01 4.41 -11.59
N LEU A 71 -18.46 3.32 -11.03
CA LEU A 71 -17.36 3.35 -10.09
C LEU A 71 -16.03 3.22 -10.84
N GLU A 72 -15.20 4.25 -10.75
CA GLU A 72 -13.84 4.26 -11.29
C GLU A 72 -12.85 4.13 -10.11
N GLU A 73 -12.13 3.01 -10.03
CA GLU A 73 -11.12 2.81 -8.98
C GLU A 73 -9.95 3.81 -9.17
N MET A 74 -9.63 4.55 -8.11
CA MET A 74 -8.47 5.44 -8.11
C MET A 74 -7.21 4.63 -7.84
N ASP A 75 -6.25 4.76 -8.75
CA ASP A 75 -4.98 4.05 -8.66
C ASP A 75 -4.06 4.67 -7.61
N ILE A 76 -4.01 4.03 -6.44
CA ILE A 76 -3.12 4.38 -5.33
C ILE A 76 -1.85 3.51 -5.30
N SER A 77 -1.60 2.69 -6.34
CA SER A 77 -0.39 1.86 -6.41
C SER A 77 0.78 2.66 -6.97
N ASN A 78 1.86 2.77 -6.19
CA ASN A 78 3.09 3.39 -6.66
C ASN A 78 3.71 2.64 -7.85
N GLN A 79 3.47 1.33 -7.97
CA GLN A 79 4.06 0.49 -9.03
C GLN A 79 3.36 0.61 -10.37
N SER A 80 2.31 1.44 -10.49
CA SER A 80 1.59 1.57 -11.75
C SER A 80 2.32 2.45 -12.76
N LEU A 81 2.07 2.21 -14.05
CA LEU A 81 2.57 3.06 -15.13
C LEU A 81 2.06 4.51 -15.01
N LYS A 82 0.83 4.70 -14.50
CA LYS A 82 0.25 6.03 -14.21
C LYS A 82 1.10 6.79 -13.19
N ASN A 83 1.68 6.09 -12.21
CA ASN A 83 2.59 6.66 -11.22
C ASN A 83 4.07 6.56 -11.63
N ARG A 84 4.35 6.31 -12.92
CA ARG A 84 5.70 6.16 -13.49
C ARG A 84 6.54 5.17 -12.68
N LEU A 85 5.97 4.03 -12.30
CA LEU A 85 6.67 2.98 -11.54
C LEU A 85 7.32 3.48 -10.22
N GLY A 86 6.73 4.52 -9.60
CA GLY A 86 7.14 5.02 -8.30
C GLY A 86 7.94 6.32 -8.33
N PHE A 87 8.29 6.84 -9.52
CA PHE A 87 8.88 8.17 -9.64
C PHE A 87 7.88 9.28 -9.31
N SER A 88 6.58 9.06 -9.54
CA SER A 88 5.55 10.01 -9.12
C SER A 88 5.11 9.74 -7.68
N ARG A 89 4.98 10.82 -6.89
CA ARG A 89 4.42 10.77 -5.53
C ARG A 89 2.89 10.93 -5.49
N SER A 90 2.23 11.04 -6.64
CA SER A 90 0.78 11.31 -6.71
C SER A 90 -0.07 10.27 -5.99
N ALA A 91 0.18 8.96 -6.17
CA ALA A 91 -0.53 7.90 -5.46
C ALA A 91 -0.47 8.06 -3.93
N ARG A 92 0.70 8.37 -3.38
CA ARG A 92 0.87 8.61 -1.94
C ARG A 92 0.10 9.83 -1.47
N ILE A 93 0.11 10.91 -2.27
CA ILE A 93 -0.61 12.14 -1.93
C ILE A 93 -2.12 11.88 -1.97
N ILE A 94 -2.65 11.21 -3.00
CA ILE A 94 -4.07 10.84 -3.09
C ILE A 94 -4.50 10.00 -1.88
N GLY A 95 -3.71 8.99 -1.50
CA GLY A 95 -4.00 8.16 -0.33
C GLY A 95 -4.02 8.97 0.97
N TYR A 96 -3.12 9.94 1.11
CA TYR A 96 -3.10 10.86 2.25
C TYR A 96 -4.32 11.79 2.27
N GLU A 97 -4.61 12.47 1.16
CA GLU A 97 -5.77 13.37 1.02
C GLU A 97 -7.08 12.63 1.33
N MET A 98 -7.27 11.43 0.80
CA MET A 98 -8.45 10.61 1.09
C MET A 98 -8.50 10.09 2.53
N SER A 99 -7.36 9.90 3.19
CA SER A 99 -7.35 9.50 4.60
C SER A 99 -7.88 10.61 5.52
N ILE A 100 -7.56 11.87 5.24
CA ILE A 100 -8.13 13.04 5.96
C ILE A 100 -9.66 13.06 5.81
N ILE A 101 -10.16 12.73 4.61
CA ILE A 101 -11.60 12.69 4.34
C ILE A 101 -12.25 11.52 5.07
N ALA A 102 -11.62 10.35 5.06
CA ALA A 102 -12.10 9.17 5.77
C ALA A 102 -12.16 9.39 7.29
N GLU A 103 -11.21 10.14 7.87
CA GLU A 103 -11.19 10.49 9.29
C GLU A 103 -12.35 11.39 9.71
N LYS A 104 -12.85 12.26 8.80
CA LYS A 104 -14.02 13.11 9.04
C LYS A 104 -15.36 12.33 9.02
N VAL A 105 -15.38 11.10 8.51
CA VAL A 105 -16.59 10.26 8.49
C VAL A 105 -16.79 9.66 9.88
N LYS A 106 -17.99 9.81 10.46
CA LYS A 106 -18.30 9.21 11.76
C LYS A 106 -18.33 7.69 11.66
N ASN A 107 -17.91 6.99 12.71
CA ASN A 107 -17.89 5.52 12.72
C ASN A 107 -19.27 4.89 12.39
N ASN A 108 -20.37 5.50 12.83
CA ASN A 108 -21.73 5.01 12.59
C ASN A 108 -22.20 5.16 11.14
N ASP A 109 -21.53 6.01 10.36
CA ASP A 109 -21.87 6.25 8.96
C ASP A 109 -21.28 5.17 8.03
N TRP A 110 -20.31 4.40 8.53
CA TRP A 110 -19.73 3.26 7.80
C TRP A 110 -20.69 2.08 7.81
N LYS A 111 -21.15 1.68 6.64
CA LYS A 111 -22.04 0.52 6.48
C LYS A 111 -21.21 -0.72 6.22
N GLN A 112 -21.53 -1.82 6.91
CA GLN A 112 -20.92 -3.11 6.63
C GLN A 112 -21.59 -3.77 5.42
N ASN A 113 -20.80 -4.12 4.42
CA ASN A 113 -21.20 -4.97 3.31
C ASN A 113 -20.67 -6.40 3.56
N SER A 114 -21.58 -7.37 3.45
CA SER A 114 -21.28 -8.80 3.60
C SER A 114 -21.41 -9.60 2.29
N THR A 115 -21.98 -9.01 1.23
CA THR A 115 -22.19 -9.67 -0.08
C THR A 115 -20.93 -9.69 -0.94
N GLY A 116 -19.95 -8.83 -0.64
CA GLY A 116 -18.71 -8.72 -1.41
C GLY A 116 -18.82 -7.82 -2.63
N ASN A 117 -20.04 -7.54 -3.10
CA ASN A 117 -20.30 -6.67 -4.24
C ASN A 117 -20.38 -5.19 -3.80
N ILE A 118 -19.52 -4.36 -4.38
CA ILE A 118 -19.46 -2.93 -4.07
C ILE A 118 -20.59 -2.12 -4.72
N TYR A 119 -21.16 -2.60 -5.83
CA TYR A 119 -22.19 -1.88 -6.57
C TYR A 119 -23.51 -1.77 -5.79
N ASP A 120 -23.76 -2.70 -4.86
CA ASP A 120 -24.94 -2.69 -3.98
C ASP A 120 -25.04 -1.39 -3.16
N ASN A 121 -23.91 -0.72 -2.92
CA ASN A 121 -23.83 0.49 -2.10
C ASN A 121 -23.84 1.79 -2.91
N ILE A 122 -24.00 1.74 -4.24
CA ILE A 122 -23.94 2.95 -5.08
C ILE A 122 -25.08 3.93 -4.78
N ASN A 123 -26.24 3.40 -4.36
CA ASN A 123 -27.44 4.16 -4.05
C ASN A 123 -27.59 4.49 -2.56
N ASP A 124 -26.58 4.17 -1.74
CA ASP A 124 -26.61 4.49 -0.32
C ASP A 124 -26.58 6.02 -0.08
N LYS A 125 -26.99 6.38 1.15
CA LYS A 125 -27.00 7.77 1.62
C LYS A 125 -25.61 8.39 1.44
N MET A 126 -25.60 9.56 0.83
CA MET A 126 -24.39 10.34 0.59
C MET A 126 -24.14 11.29 1.76
N ILE A 127 -22.88 11.35 2.20
CA ILE A 127 -22.44 12.24 3.27
C ILE A 127 -21.66 13.38 2.64
N VAL A 128 -22.08 14.61 2.91
CA VAL A 128 -21.36 15.78 2.44
C VAL A 128 -20.23 16.08 3.43
N ILE A 129 -19.00 16.11 2.93
CA ILE A 129 -17.83 16.48 3.71
C ILE A 129 -17.35 17.83 3.19
N ASN A 130 -17.44 18.81 4.09
CA ASN A 130 -16.87 20.11 3.89
C ASN A 130 -15.42 20.10 4.37
N THR A 131 -14.53 20.65 3.55
CA THR A 131 -13.12 20.72 3.87
C THR A 131 -12.54 22.09 3.58
N ASP A 132 -11.71 22.56 4.50
CA ASP A 132 -10.90 23.76 4.32
C ASP A 132 -9.48 23.38 3.85
N PHE A 133 -9.19 22.07 3.76
CA PHE A 133 -7.92 21.55 3.30
C PHE A 133 -7.81 21.64 1.78
N SER A 134 -6.74 22.26 1.28
CA SER A 134 -6.46 22.34 -0.15
C SER A 134 -5.93 21.01 -0.67
N PHE A 135 -6.78 20.27 -1.38
CA PHE A 135 -6.40 19.03 -2.06
C PHE A 135 -5.78 19.32 -3.43
N LYS A 136 -4.63 18.70 -3.72
CA LYS A 136 -3.93 18.86 -5.00
C LYS A 136 -4.36 17.83 -6.03
N HIS A 137 -4.69 16.60 -5.61
CA HIS A 137 -5.00 15.50 -6.54
C HIS A 137 -6.45 15.01 -6.41
N VAL A 138 -7.01 15.04 -5.22
CA VAL A 138 -8.44 14.74 -4.99
C VAL A 138 -9.27 15.98 -5.34
N THR A 139 -10.07 15.87 -6.40
CA THR A 139 -10.97 16.97 -6.82
C THR A 139 -12.36 16.83 -6.21
N LYS A 140 -13.13 17.91 -6.23
CA LYS A 140 -14.55 17.93 -5.82
C LYS A 140 -15.36 16.83 -6.49
N GLY A 141 -16.38 16.37 -5.78
CA GLY A 141 -17.38 15.44 -6.31
C GLY A 141 -17.58 14.20 -5.46
N ASN A 142 -18.14 13.17 -6.10
CA ASN A 142 -18.67 12.00 -5.43
C ASN A 142 -17.65 10.85 -5.41
N TYR A 143 -17.47 10.27 -4.23
CA TYR A 143 -16.55 9.16 -3.99
C TYR A 143 -17.22 8.08 -3.15
N LEU A 144 -16.77 6.85 -3.35
CA LEU A 144 -17.12 5.70 -2.54
C LEU A 144 -15.82 5.18 -1.90
N LEU A 145 -15.79 5.20 -0.58
CA LEU A 145 -14.64 4.73 0.20
C LEU A 145 -14.94 3.32 0.71
N LYS A 146 -13.99 2.40 0.49
CA LYS A 146 -14.07 1.01 0.94
C LYS A 146 -12.94 0.74 1.91
N LEU A 147 -13.27 0.36 3.14
CA LEU A 147 -12.33 -0.13 4.15
C LEU A 147 -12.47 -1.64 4.28
N TYR A 148 -11.39 -2.38 4.02
CA TYR A 148 -11.39 -3.83 4.12
C TYR A 148 -10.14 -4.33 4.83
N ARG A 149 -10.20 -5.51 5.44
CA ARG A 149 -9.01 -6.17 5.98
C ARG A 149 -8.36 -6.97 4.86
N PRO A 150 -7.05 -6.86 4.66
CA PRO A 150 -6.38 -7.63 3.63
C PRO A 150 -6.42 -9.12 4.00
N ILE A 151 -6.62 -9.95 2.99
CA ILE A 151 -6.68 -11.40 3.18
C ILE A 151 -5.24 -11.90 3.33
N PRO A 152 -4.96 -12.72 4.35
CA PRO A 152 -3.67 -13.40 4.46
C PRO A 152 -3.29 -14.08 3.16
N TYR A 153 -2.03 -13.89 2.76
CA TYR A 153 -1.48 -14.41 1.50
C TYR A 153 -1.72 -15.92 1.32
N MET A 154 -1.72 -16.68 2.43
CA MET A 154 -2.00 -18.11 2.48
C MET A 154 -3.34 -18.50 1.82
N TRP A 155 -4.29 -17.56 1.76
CA TRP A 155 -5.62 -17.77 1.23
C TRP A 155 -5.89 -17.16 -0.15
N ALA A 156 -4.88 -16.57 -0.78
CA ALA A 156 -5.02 -15.88 -2.07
C ALA A 156 -5.59 -16.79 -3.19
N LYS A 157 -5.36 -18.10 -3.11
CA LYS A 157 -5.81 -19.08 -4.12
C LYS A 157 -7.31 -19.46 -4.02
N PHE A 158 -7.98 -19.13 -2.93
CA PHE A 158 -9.35 -19.60 -2.66
C PHE A 158 -10.45 -18.61 -3.06
N ASN A 159 -10.15 -17.62 -3.91
CA ASN A 159 -11.09 -16.56 -4.32
C ASN A 159 -11.80 -15.87 -3.13
N GLN A 160 -11.13 -15.83 -1.99
CA GLN A 160 -11.72 -15.38 -0.73
C GLN A 160 -11.95 -13.87 -0.71
N GLU A 161 -11.39 -13.14 -1.70
CA GLU A 161 -11.67 -11.73 -1.97
C GLU A 161 -13.16 -11.46 -2.19
N ASN A 162 -13.88 -12.40 -2.81
CA ASN A 162 -15.31 -12.27 -3.08
C ASN A 162 -16.17 -12.33 -1.80
N PHE A 163 -15.65 -12.94 -0.74
CA PHE A 163 -16.36 -13.11 0.54
C PHE A 163 -15.83 -12.18 1.63
N ASN A 164 -14.92 -11.27 1.26
CA ASN A 164 -14.32 -10.37 2.22
C ASN A 164 -15.34 -9.32 2.66
N ARG A 165 -15.61 -9.28 3.97
CA ARG A 165 -16.46 -8.24 4.55
C ARG A 165 -15.72 -6.92 4.53
N PHE A 166 -16.41 -5.85 4.13
CA PHE A 166 -15.85 -4.51 4.11
C PHE A 166 -16.82 -3.49 4.64
N LEU A 167 -16.28 -2.36 5.10
CA LEU A 167 -17.02 -1.17 5.43
C LEU A 167 -17.02 -0.24 4.22
N VAL A 168 -18.13 0.42 3.96
CA VAL A 168 -18.29 1.32 2.84
C VAL A 168 -19.04 2.57 3.24
N VAL A 169 -18.66 3.68 2.65
CA VAL A 169 -19.34 4.96 2.81
C VAL A 169 -19.26 5.77 1.52
N LYS A 170 -20.33 6.47 1.20
CA LYS A 170 -20.42 7.36 0.05
C LYS A 170 -20.27 8.81 0.52
N VAL A 171 -19.28 9.50 -0.02
CA VAL A 171 -18.96 10.87 0.38
C VAL A 171 -19.01 11.81 -0.83
N CYS A 172 -19.50 13.03 -0.61
CA CYS A 172 -19.38 14.13 -1.56
C CYS A 172 -18.44 15.17 -0.95
N ILE A 173 -17.38 15.50 -1.67
CA ILE A 173 -16.39 16.47 -1.25
C ILE A 173 -16.76 17.82 -1.85
N ASN A 174 -17.07 18.77 -0.97
CA ASN A 174 -17.26 20.17 -1.29
C ASN A 174 -16.14 20.99 -0.63
N ASP A 175 -15.66 22.01 -1.33
CA ASP A 175 -14.82 23.03 -0.67
C ASP A 175 -15.77 24.03 -0.02
N ASN A 176 -15.48 24.38 1.23
CA ASN A 176 -15.95 25.66 1.75
C ASN A 176 -15.12 26.73 1.04
N ASN A 177 -15.76 27.51 0.17
CA ASN A 177 -15.13 28.71 -0.38
C ASN A 177 -14.72 29.67 0.72
#